data_AF-A0A940SP39-F1
#
_entry.id   AF-A0A940SP39-F1
#
_cell.length_a   1.000
_cell.length_b   1.000
_cell.length_c   1.000
_cell.angle_alpha   90.00
_cell.angle_beta   90.00
_cell.angle_gamma   90.00
#
_symmetry.space_group_name_H-M   'P 1'
#
loop_
_entity.id
_entity.type
_entity.pdbx_description
1 polymer ?
#
loop_
_entity_poly.entity_id
_entity_poly.type
_entity_poly.pdbx_seq_one_letter_code
_entity_poly.pdbx_strand_id
1 'polypeptide(L)'
;MKLAFRAASLANRLLMTAVAVLAAVLTAYGLYVLYDIFYISENAFISRDLLQYRPGLTITDAETEQESFTELRAINPDTVGWIELFGTHINYPVVHGKDDLEYLNKDIYGNTTMSGSIYLAADNSSGFNDWYNLIYGHHMDNGAMFGDIDRYLEQEYFDTHRHGILQTPDGIYDINVLACISTDSYEGTVYRIDPNAADAYPVLRAYIEEHAAQISELPEELDDDTLLLGLSTCTDAVTNGRIVLFAAAEKRAPDAPVPEAVLAAEAAKQQAQKKDPPKLLTAVGHMTDSAHWALLNLVCVMLTFLTLLPLFSLRRKYRQLSYAKRTAGSLTESGKHDIRTNDIVRGLRRFVRKCRIGILAEAGLLILAAVVFLLTENVTKQAVICDGMTGWMLLIAAAALLTDFICFRYRGERPDPPEQTNPEAA
;
A
#
# COMPACT_ATOMS: atom_id res chain seq x y z
N MET A 1 38.21 -8.93 40.48
CA MET A 1 38.38 -8.75 39.02
C MET A 1 37.58 -9.74 38.15
N LYS A 2 37.62 -11.07 38.41
CA LYS A 2 36.85 -12.07 37.62
C LYS A 2 35.31 -11.93 37.69
N LEU A 3 34.77 -11.52 38.83
CA LEU A 3 33.32 -11.30 39.04
C LEU A 3 32.77 -10.11 38.22
N ALA A 4 33.46 -8.96 38.25
CA ALA A 4 33.09 -7.79 37.45
C ALA A 4 33.11 -8.07 35.94
N PHE A 5 34.10 -8.86 35.46
CA PHE A 5 34.15 -9.28 34.06
C PHE A 5 33.00 -10.21 33.67
N ARG A 6 32.61 -11.14 34.56
CA ARG A 6 31.45 -12.02 34.35
C ARG A 6 30.13 -11.25 34.35
N ALA A 7 29.98 -10.27 35.23
CA ALA A 7 28.80 -9.41 35.31
C ALA A 7 28.65 -8.54 34.04
N ALA A 8 29.70 -7.84 33.61
CA ALA A 8 29.70 -7.06 32.37
C ALA A 8 29.46 -7.96 31.13
N SER A 9 30.03 -9.16 31.15
CA SER A 9 29.81 -10.19 30.13
C SER A 9 28.36 -10.64 30.03
N LEU A 10 27.66 -10.74 31.16
CA LEU A 10 26.27 -11.16 31.26
C LEU A 10 25.34 -10.00 30.85
N ALA A 11 25.58 -8.80 31.37
CA ALA A 11 24.84 -7.59 31.00
C ALA A 11 24.89 -7.32 29.49
N ASN A 12 26.07 -7.46 28.88
CA ASN A 12 26.20 -7.35 27.43
C ASN A 12 25.46 -8.45 26.68
N ARG A 13 25.33 -9.67 27.23
CA ARG A 13 24.53 -10.71 26.57
C ARG A 13 23.04 -10.36 26.66
N LEU A 14 22.56 -9.98 27.84
CA LEU A 14 21.17 -9.59 28.06
C LEU A 14 20.76 -8.40 27.17
N LEU A 15 21.59 -7.35 27.11
CA LEU A 15 21.36 -6.21 26.22
C LEU A 15 21.24 -6.65 24.77
N MET A 16 22.14 -7.52 24.32
CA MET A 16 22.15 -8.00 22.94
C MET A 16 20.95 -8.88 22.61
N THR A 17 20.52 -9.72 23.55
CA THR A 17 19.30 -10.52 23.42
C THR A 17 18.07 -9.62 23.35
N ALA A 18 18.00 -8.57 24.18
CA ALA A 18 16.89 -7.63 24.16
C ALA A 18 16.79 -6.87 22.82
N VAL A 19 17.92 -6.41 22.26
CA VAL A 19 17.93 -5.73 20.95
C VAL A 19 17.54 -6.70 19.82
N ALA A 20 18.01 -7.95 19.86
CA ALA A 20 17.64 -8.95 18.86
C ALA A 20 16.14 -9.29 18.90
N VAL A 21 15.55 -9.38 20.10
CA VAL A 21 14.11 -9.58 20.27
C VAL A 21 13.33 -8.38 19.72
N LEU A 22 13.75 -7.16 20.03
CA LEU A 22 13.11 -5.94 19.52
C LEU A 22 13.14 -5.88 17.98
N ALA A 23 14.29 -6.21 17.37
CA ALA A 23 14.42 -6.27 15.91
C ALA A 23 13.48 -7.32 15.29
N ALA A 24 13.35 -8.49 15.92
CA ALA A 24 12.43 -9.53 15.46
C ALA A 24 10.97 -9.09 15.54
N VAL A 25 10.57 -8.42 16.63
CA VAL A 25 9.21 -7.88 16.80
C VAL A 25 8.89 -6.84 15.72
N LEU A 26 9.81 -5.90 15.47
CA LEU A 26 9.59 -4.87 14.45
C LEU A 26 9.56 -5.44 13.02
N THR A 27 10.36 -6.47 12.75
CA THR A 27 10.30 -7.19 11.47
C THR A 27 8.96 -7.91 11.31
N ALA A 28 8.49 -8.60 12.34
CA ALA A 28 7.19 -9.28 12.33
C ALA A 28 6.03 -8.31 12.14
N TYR A 29 6.08 -7.15 12.82
CA TYR A 29 5.09 -6.08 12.63
C TYR A 29 5.09 -5.54 11.20
N GLY A 30 6.28 -5.28 10.63
CA GLY A 30 6.38 -4.81 9.25
C GLY A 30 5.89 -5.85 8.22
N LEU A 31 6.13 -7.15 8.45
CA LEU A 31 5.57 -8.22 7.62
C LEU A 31 4.04 -8.30 7.75
N TYR A 32 3.50 -8.08 8.95
CA TYR A 32 2.05 -8.01 9.19
C TYR A 32 1.43 -6.85 8.41
N VAL A 33 2.00 -5.64 8.51
CA VAL A 33 1.51 -4.46 7.76
C VAL A 33 1.56 -4.71 6.25
N LEU A 34 2.63 -5.35 5.76
CA LEU A 34 2.73 -5.70 4.34
C LEU A 34 1.62 -6.68 3.92
N TYR A 35 1.38 -7.72 4.72
CA TYR A 35 0.29 -8.67 4.48
C TYR A 35 -1.09 -7.99 4.49
N ASP A 36 -1.34 -7.12 5.46
CA ASP A 36 -2.58 -6.38 5.62
C ASP A 36 -2.88 -5.48 4.40
N ILE A 37 -1.86 -4.78 3.90
CA ILE A 37 -1.96 -3.97 2.67
C ILE A 37 -2.27 -4.84 1.46
N PHE A 38 -1.61 -6.00 1.32
CA PHE A 38 -1.91 -6.93 0.23
C PHE A 38 -3.36 -7.44 0.32
N TYR A 39 -3.82 -7.81 1.51
CA TYR A 39 -5.19 -8.28 1.74
C TYR A 39 -6.23 -7.21 1.38
N ILE A 40 -6.00 -5.95 1.79
CA ILE A 40 -6.88 -4.83 1.42
C ILE A 40 -6.86 -4.61 -0.09
N SER A 41 -5.69 -4.66 -0.74
CA SER A 41 -5.57 -4.43 -2.18
C SER A 41 -6.26 -5.49 -3.04
N GLU A 42 -6.26 -6.76 -2.62
CA GLU A 42 -6.98 -7.83 -3.34
C GLU A 42 -8.49 -7.69 -3.19
N ASN A 43 -8.97 -7.22 -2.03
CA ASN A 43 -10.40 -7.06 -1.75
C ASN A 43 -10.96 -5.68 -2.14
N ALA A 44 -10.10 -4.73 -2.54
CA ALA A 44 -10.51 -3.41 -3.04
C ALA A 44 -11.01 -3.45 -4.49
N PHE A 45 -10.59 -4.46 -5.27
CA PHE A 45 -11.18 -4.76 -6.57
C PHE A 45 -12.24 -5.84 -6.42
N ILE A 46 -13.17 -5.88 -7.37
CA ILE A 46 -14.18 -6.94 -7.35
C ILE A 46 -13.54 -8.32 -7.50
N SER A 47 -13.85 -9.21 -6.55
CA SER A 47 -13.36 -10.59 -6.59
C SER A 47 -13.88 -11.33 -7.83
N ARG A 48 -13.08 -12.26 -8.36
CA ARG A 48 -13.51 -13.10 -9.50
C ARG A 48 -14.78 -13.89 -9.21
N ASP A 49 -15.00 -14.25 -7.96
CA ASP A 49 -16.17 -15.00 -7.51
C ASP A 49 -17.44 -14.14 -7.54
N LEU A 50 -17.32 -12.81 -7.41
CA LEU A 50 -18.47 -11.90 -7.57
C LEU A 50 -18.72 -11.52 -9.02
N LEU A 51 -17.68 -11.50 -9.87
CA LEU A 51 -17.81 -11.18 -11.30
C LEU A 51 -18.74 -12.15 -12.05
N GLN A 52 -18.96 -13.36 -11.53
CA GLN A 52 -19.94 -14.28 -12.12
C GLN A 52 -21.38 -13.78 -12.01
N TYR A 53 -21.66 -12.89 -11.05
CA TYR A 53 -22.99 -12.29 -10.85
C TYR A 53 -23.17 -10.98 -11.60
N ARG A 54 -22.13 -10.52 -12.30
CA ARG A 54 -22.20 -9.30 -13.10
C ARG A 54 -23.32 -9.45 -14.14
N PRO A 55 -24.19 -8.43 -14.32
CA PRO A 55 -25.20 -8.44 -15.37
C PRO A 55 -24.61 -8.78 -16.74
N GLY A 56 -25.31 -9.64 -17.47
CA GLY A 56 -25.09 -9.80 -18.90
C GLY A 56 -25.35 -8.46 -19.59
N LEU A 57 -24.43 -8.02 -20.44
CA LEU A 57 -24.63 -6.79 -21.22
C LEU A 57 -25.51 -7.02 -22.45
N THR A 58 -25.72 -8.29 -22.81
CA THR A 58 -26.64 -8.75 -23.84
C THR A 58 -27.84 -9.40 -23.16
N ILE A 59 -29.03 -8.79 -23.33
CA ILE A 59 -30.31 -9.36 -22.92
C ILE A 59 -30.50 -10.62 -23.74
N THR A 60 -30.00 -11.74 -23.27
CA THR A 60 -30.22 -13.03 -23.93
C THR A 60 -31.19 -13.90 -23.15
N ASP A 61 -31.32 -13.73 -21.82
CA ASP A 61 -32.35 -14.38 -21.02
C ASP A 61 -32.62 -13.59 -19.72
N ALA A 62 -33.74 -12.87 -19.64
CA ALA A 62 -34.15 -12.15 -18.42
C ALA A 62 -34.25 -13.06 -17.18
N GLU A 63 -34.54 -14.36 -17.39
CA GLU A 63 -34.54 -15.37 -16.34
C GLU A 63 -33.13 -15.57 -15.73
N THR A 64 -32.09 -15.62 -16.56
CA THR A 64 -30.69 -15.81 -16.12
C THR A 64 -30.17 -14.60 -15.33
N GLU A 65 -30.55 -13.37 -15.72
CA GLU A 65 -30.17 -12.15 -15.00
C GLU A 65 -30.83 -12.05 -13.63
N GLN A 66 -32.10 -12.46 -13.54
CA GLN A 66 -32.85 -12.45 -12.29
C GLN A 66 -32.38 -13.56 -11.34
N GLU A 67 -31.95 -14.72 -11.87
CA GLU A 67 -31.28 -15.76 -11.09
C GLU A 67 -29.95 -15.28 -10.52
N SER A 68 -29.08 -14.66 -11.35
CA SER A 68 -27.80 -14.09 -10.92
C SER A 68 -27.95 -13.07 -9.77
N PHE A 69 -28.92 -12.15 -9.90
CA PHE A 69 -29.19 -11.16 -8.86
C PHE A 69 -29.75 -11.81 -7.58
N THR A 70 -30.56 -12.86 -7.71
CA THR A 70 -31.09 -13.62 -6.56
C THR A 70 -29.96 -14.35 -5.82
N GLU A 71 -29.01 -14.95 -6.53
CA GLU A 71 -27.83 -15.59 -5.93
C GLU A 71 -26.92 -14.58 -5.24
N LEU A 72 -26.72 -13.39 -5.83
CA LEU A 72 -25.99 -12.31 -5.20
C LEU A 72 -26.66 -11.84 -3.89
N ARG A 73 -27.99 -11.72 -3.89
CA ARG A 73 -28.76 -11.43 -2.66
C ARG A 73 -28.74 -12.56 -1.63
N ALA A 74 -28.49 -13.79 -2.05
CA ALA A 74 -28.29 -14.90 -1.13
C ALA A 74 -26.93 -14.81 -0.40
N ILE A 75 -25.91 -14.19 -1.03
CA ILE A 75 -24.64 -13.85 -0.37
C ILE A 75 -24.88 -12.70 0.62
N ASN A 76 -25.52 -11.61 0.17
CA ASN A 76 -25.86 -10.48 1.01
C ASN A 76 -27.27 -9.96 0.73
N PRO A 77 -28.22 -10.11 1.67
CA PRO A 77 -29.59 -9.63 1.51
C PRO A 77 -29.71 -8.12 1.25
N ASP A 78 -28.71 -7.34 1.67
CA ASP A 78 -28.64 -5.89 1.54
C ASP A 78 -28.20 -5.45 0.14
N THR A 79 -27.90 -6.37 -0.79
CA THR A 79 -27.59 -6.01 -2.17
C THR A 79 -28.84 -5.48 -2.90
N VAL A 80 -28.71 -4.25 -3.39
CA VAL A 80 -29.78 -3.49 -4.07
C VAL A 80 -29.49 -3.23 -5.54
N GLY A 81 -28.28 -3.52 -6.02
CA GLY A 81 -27.98 -3.34 -7.44
C GLY A 81 -26.56 -3.72 -7.83
N TRP A 82 -26.21 -3.39 -9.07
CA TRP A 82 -24.87 -3.51 -9.61
C TRP A 82 -24.57 -2.30 -10.51
N ILE A 83 -23.43 -1.64 -10.30
CA ILE A 83 -23.01 -0.49 -11.09
C ILE A 83 -21.71 -0.79 -11.83
N GLU A 84 -21.68 -0.45 -13.13
CA GLU A 84 -20.48 -0.52 -13.94
C GLU A 84 -20.35 0.72 -14.83
N LEU A 85 -19.17 1.36 -14.83
CA LEU A 85 -18.80 2.37 -15.83
C LEU A 85 -17.76 1.77 -16.80
N PHE A 86 -18.06 1.79 -18.09
CA PHE A 86 -17.23 1.15 -19.09
C PHE A 86 -15.88 1.83 -19.27
N GLY A 87 -14.84 1.02 -19.48
CA GLY A 87 -13.46 1.48 -19.60
C GLY A 87 -12.82 1.90 -18.26
N THR A 88 -13.54 1.80 -17.14
CA THR A 88 -13.04 2.07 -15.79
C THR A 88 -12.93 0.79 -14.97
N HIS A 89 -12.38 0.88 -13.75
CA HIS A 89 -12.41 -0.18 -12.76
C HIS A 89 -13.70 -0.19 -11.92
N ILE A 90 -14.63 0.75 -12.15
CA ILE A 90 -15.92 0.80 -11.48
C ILE A 90 -16.81 -0.31 -12.04
N ASN A 91 -16.91 -1.40 -11.31
CA ASN A 91 -17.70 -2.58 -11.64
C ASN A 91 -17.99 -3.35 -10.34
N TYR A 92 -19.02 -2.92 -9.60
CA TYR A 92 -19.25 -3.36 -8.22
C TYR A 92 -20.73 -3.61 -7.93
N PRO A 93 -21.05 -4.57 -7.04
CA PRO A 93 -22.36 -4.66 -6.43
C PRO A 93 -22.60 -3.43 -5.54
N VAL A 94 -23.84 -2.97 -5.49
CA VAL A 94 -24.30 -1.87 -4.63
C VAL A 94 -25.13 -2.45 -3.50
N VAL A 95 -24.77 -2.11 -2.26
CA VAL A 95 -25.49 -2.52 -1.04
C VAL A 95 -26.20 -1.35 -0.37
N HIS A 96 -27.23 -1.62 0.41
CA HIS A 96 -27.96 -0.60 1.17
C HIS A 96 -27.97 -0.97 2.65
N GLY A 97 -27.28 -0.17 3.46
CA GLY A 97 -27.20 -0.37 4.90
C GLY A 97 -28.33 0.33 5.65
N LYS A 98 -28.39 0.09 6.96
CA LYS A 98 -29.32 0.83 7.85
C LYS A 98 -28.97 2.32 8.00
N ASP A 99 -27.70 2.66 7.76
CA ASP A 99 -27.09 3.97 7.86
C ASP A 99 -25.89 4.06 6.90
N ASP A 100 -25.39 5.27 6.67
CA ASP A 100 -24.26 5.54 5.76
C ASP A 100 -22.89 5.11 6.33
N LEU A 101 -22.85 4.44 7.49
CA LEU A 101 -21.63 3.99 8.15
C LEU A 101 -21.45 2.47 8.11
N GLU A 102 -22.53 1.71 7.95
CA GLU A 102 -22.51 0.25 8.01
C GLU A 102 -21.57 -0.37 6.98
N TYR A 103 -21.66 0.09 5.73
CA TYR A 103 -20.86 -0.42 4.60
C TYR A 103 -19.59 0.39 4.32
N LEU A 104 -19.30 1.39 5.15
CA LEU A 104 -18.08 2.20 5.03
C LEU A 104 -16.83 1.35 5.26
N ASN A 105 -16.85 0.41 6.21
CA ASN A 105 -15.71 -0.46 6.52
C ASN A 105 -16.10 -1.94 6.55
N LYS A 106 -17.07 -2.33 5.71
CA LYS A 106 -17.63 -3.68 5.64
C LYS A 106 -17.72 -4.11 4.18
N ASP A 107 -17.20 -5.29 3.86
CA ASP A 107 -17.32 -5.87 2.52
C ASP A 107 -18.72 -6.47 2.30
N ILE A 108 -19.00 -6.90 1.07
CA ILE A 108 -20.27 -7.55 0.73
C ILE A 108 -20.50 -8.85 1.52
N TYR A 109 -19.45 -9.53 1.97
CA TYR A 109 -19.55 -10.76 2.77
C TYR A 109 -19.79 -10.47 4.26
N GLY A 110 -19.76 -9.20 4.68
CA GLY A 110 -19.96 -8.75 6.04
C GLY A 110 -18.71 -8.68 6.90
N ASN A 111 -17.51 -8.88 6.33
CA ASN A 111 -16.25 -8.76 7.05
C ASN A 111 -15.79 -7.30 7.11
N THR A 112 -15.06 -6.95 8.17
CA THR A 112 -14.45 -5.63 8.28
C THR A 112 -13.29 -5.49 7.29
N THR A 113 -13.35 -4.47 6.44
CA THR A 113 -12.30 -4.12 5.46
C THR A 113 -12.16 -2.60 5.37
N MET A 114 -10.96 -2.12 5.01
CA MET A 114 -10.73 -0.69 4.80
C MET A 114 -11.22 -0.18 3.44
N SER A 115 -11.42 -1.07 2.47
CA SER A 115 -12.00 -0.73 1.17
C SER A 115 -13.51 -0.50 1.22
N GLY A 116 -14.18 -0.95 2.29
CA GLY A 116 -15.64 -0.93 2.40
C GLY A 116 -16.35 -1.69 1.27
N SER A 117 -17.55 -1.23 0.95
CA SER A 117 -18.33 -1.62 -0.23
C SER A 117 -18.78 -0.36 -0.99
N ILE A 118 -19.32 -0.53 -2.21
CA ILE A 118 -20.10 0.53 -2.86
C ILE A 118 -21.51 0.47 -2.30
N TYR A 119 -22.02 1.58 -1.76
CA TYR A 119 -23.30 1.58 -1.06
C TYR A 119 -24.19 2.77 -1.42
N LEU A 120 -25.48 2.51 -1.51
CA LEU A 120 -26.52 3.53 -1.69
C LEU A 120 -26.75 4.27 -0.36
N ALA A 121 -27.00 5.58 -0.42
CA ALA A 121 -27.31 6.38 0.76
C ALA A 121 -28.52 5.80 1.51
N ALA A 122 -28.45 5.78 2.84
CA ALA A 122 -29.45 5.17 3.69
C ALA A 122 -30.83 5.86 3.58
N ASP A 123 -30.83 7.16 3.29
CA ASP A 123 -32.05 7.95 3.07
C ASP A 123 -32.71 7.65 1.71
N ASN A 124 -31.96 7.07 0.76
CA ASN A 124 -32.52 6.64 -0.51
C ASN A 124 -33.30 5.32 -0.37
N SER A 125 -34.30 5.15 -1.24
CA SER A 125 -35.06 3.92 -1.36
C SER A 125 -34.18 2.78 -1.88
N SER A 126 -34.15 1.65 -1.16
CA SER A 126 -33.46 0.41 -1.55
C SER A 126 -33.85 -0.14 -2.94
N GLY A 127 -34.94 0.36 -3.53
CA GLY A 127 -35.38 0.00 -4.88
C GLY A 127 -34.85 0.90 -6.00
N PHE A 128 -34.02 1.92 -5.71
CA PHE A 128 -33.61 2.95 -6.68
C PHE A 128 -34.77 3.76 -7.29
N ASN A 129 -35.84 3.96 -6.51
CA ASN A 129 -37.07 4.63 -6.97
C ASN A 129 -37.08 6.15 -6.75
N ASP A 130 -36.03 6.71 -6.14
CA ASP A 130 -35.90 8.16 -6.00
C ASP A 130 -35.36 8.75 -7.30
N TRP A 131 -35.78 9.96 -7.65
CA TRP A 131 -35.24 10.64 -8.84
C TRP A 131 -33.74 10.96 -8.71
N TYR A 132 -33.23 11.10 -7.47
CA TYR A 132 -31.81 11.28 -7.18
C TYR A 132 -31.31 10.22 -6.21
N ASN A 133 -30.39 9.37 -6.69
CA ASN A 133 -29.79 8.29 -5.91
C ASN A 133 -28.30 8.59 -5.70
N LEU A 134 -27.93 8.76 -4.43
CA LEU A 134 -26.56 9.05 -4.04
C LEU A 134 -25.86 7.75 -3.65
N ILE A 135 -24.78 7.43 -4.36
CA ILE A 135 -23.99 6.22 -4.15
C ILE A 135 -22.61 6.63 -3.65
N TYR A 136 -22.18 6.00 -2.58
CA TYR A 136 -20.89 6.24 -1.96
C TYR A 136 -19.92 5.12 -2.26
N GLY A 137 -18.64 5.50 -2.38
CA GLY A 137 -17.53 4.56 -2.45
C GLY A 137 -16.25 5.23 -1.96
N HIS A 138 -15.32 4.43 -1.44
CA HIS A 138 -14.02 4.95 -1.08
C HIS A 138 -13.22 5.37 -2.31
N HIS A 139 -12.44 6.44 -2.15
CA HIS A 139 -11.37 6.77 -3.08
C HIS A 139 -10.17 5.91 -2.69
N MET A 140 -9.87 4.90 -3.49
CA MET A 140 -8.72 4.03 -3.26
C MET A 140 -7.70 4.22 -4.37
N ASP A 141 -6.43 4.15 -4.00
CA ASP A 141 -5.32 4.16 -4.94
C ASP A 141 -5.56 3.14 -6.06
N ASN A 142 -5.04 3.43 -7.24
CA ASN A 142 -5.02 2.53 -8.41
C ASN A 142 -6.40 2.36 -9.08
N GLY A 143 -7.35 3.23 -8.75
CA GLY A 143 -8.69 3.21 -9.33
C GLY A 143 -9.63 2.19 -8.69
N ALA A 144 -9.24 1.53 -7.60
CA ALA A 144 -10.12 0.61 -6.88
C ALA A 144 -11.33 1.34 -6.27
N MET A 145 -12.45 0.65 -6.07
CA MET A 145 -13.71 1.25 -5.63
C MET A 145 -14.12 2.44 -6.53
N PHE A 146 -14.24 3.65 -5.97
CA PHE A 146 -14.50 4.88 -6.72
C PHE A 146 -13.21 5.71 -6.96
N GLY A 147 -12.06 5.05 -6.94
CA GLY A 147 -10.76 5.66 -7.22
C GLY A 147 -10.73 6.37 -8.56
N ASP A 148 -11.20 5.73 -9.64
CA ASP A 148 -11.18 6.30 -11.01
C ASP A 148 -12.05 7.55 -11.21
N ILE A 149 -12.88 7.95 -10.24
CA ILE A 149 -13.74 9.14 -10.34
C ILE A 149 -12.90 10.43 -10.43
N ASP A 150 -11.72 10.48 -9.79
CA ASP A 150 -10.85 11.66 -9.83
C ASP A 150 -10.36 12.00 -11.25
N ARG A 151 -10.13 10.98 -12.08
CA ARG A 151 -9.71 11.13 -13.48
C ARG A 151 -10.77 11.79 -14.35
N TYR A 152 -12.05 11.74 -13.96
CA TYR A 152 -13.12 12.48 -14.66
C TYR A 152 -13.00 14.00 -14.51
N LEU A 153 -12.09 14.51 -13.67
CA LEU A 153 -11.72 15.92 -13.68
C LEU A 153 -10.94 16.32 -14.95
N GLU A 154 -10.36 15.35 -15.66
CA GLU A 154 -9.66 15.53 -16.94
C GLU A 154 -10.64 15.37 -18.12
N GLN A 155 -10.70 16.38 -19.00
CA GLN A 155 -11.62 16.41 -20.16
C GLN A 155 -11.53 15.16 -21.05
N GLU A 156 -10.33 14.73 -21.44
CA GLU A 156 -10.16 13.58 -22.35
C GLU A 156 -10.69 12.28 -21.72
N TYR A 157 -10.45 12.08 -20.42
CA TYR A 157 -10.94 10.91 -19.71
C TYR A 157 -12.47 10.97 -19.57
N PHE A 158 -13.00 12.14 -19.21
CA PHE A 158 -14.45 12.38 -19.13
C PHE A 158 -15.15 12.07 -20.45
N ASP A 159 -14.66 12.59 -21.58
CA ASP A 159 -15.30 12.42 -22.89
C ASP A 159 -15.29 10.97 -23.39
N THR A 160 -14.27 10.19 -23.00
CA THR A 160 -14.07 8.80 -23.46
C THR A 160 -14.73 7.74 -22.59
N HIS A 161 -15.11 8.06 -21.34
CA HIS A 161 -15.62 7.10 -20.34
C HIS A 161 -17.02 7.46 -19.83
N ARG A 162 -17.91 7.89 -20.73
CA ARG A 162 -19.24 8.40 -20.35
C ARG A 162 -20.30 7.35 -20.11
N HIS A 163 -20.09 6.11 -20.53
CA HIS A 163 -21.16 5.12 -20.60
C HIS A 163 -21.00 4.02 -19.55
N GLY A 164 -22.13 3.48 -19.08
CA GLY A 164 -22.15 2.40 -18.10
C GLY A 164 -23.52 1.74 -18.01
N ILE A 165 -23.70 0.88 -17.00
CA ILE A 165 -24.97 0.26 -16.67
C ILE A 165 -25.21 0.26 -15.16
N LEU A 166 -26.48 0.37 -14.78
CA LEU A 166 -26.98 0.10 -13.44
C LEU A 166 -28.01 -1.03 -13.54
N GLN A 167 -27.76 -2.15 -12.88
CA GLN A 167 -28.79 -3.18 -12.66
C GLN A 167 -29.42 -2.98 -11.30
N THR A 168 -30.75 -2.98 -11.27
CA THR A 168 -31.58 -2.91 -10.06
C THR A 168 -32.56 -4.09 -10.07
N PRO A 169 -33.30 -4.35 -8.98
CA PRO A 169 -34.39 -5.33 -8.99
C PRO A 169 -35.47 -5.04 -10.05
N ASP A 170 -35.63 -3.77 -10.44
CA ASP A 170 -36.69 -3.31 -11.35
C ASP A 170 -36.26 -3.27 -12.83
N GLY A 171 -34.98 -3.55 -13.12
CA GLY A 171 -34.43 -3.66 -14.46
C GLY A 171 -33.02 -3.10 -14.62
N ILE A 172 -32.57 -3.06 -15.88
CA ILE A 172 -31.29 -2.50 -16.29
C ILE A 172 -31.50 -1.07 -16.79
N TYR A 173 -30.61 -0.17 -16.39
CA TYR A 173 -30.56 1.22 -16.78
C TYR A 173 -29.25 1.51 -17.49
N ASP A 174 -29.31 2.26 -18.59
CA ASP A 174 -28.16 2.76 -19.34
C ASP A 174 -27.64 4.04 -18.70
N ILE A 175 -26.38 4.01 -18.25
CA ILE A 175 -25.75 5.17 -17.60
C ILE A 175 -25.08 6.05 -18.67
N ASN A 176 -25.34 7.35 -18.60
CA ASN A 176 -24.63 8.40 -19.29
C ASN A 176 -24.11 9.45 -18.29
N VAL A 177 -22.79 9.55 -18.13
CA VAL A 177 -22.12 10.53 -17.28
C VAL A 177 -22.37 11.93 -17.84
N LEU A 178 -22.85 12.82 -16.97
CA LEU A 178 -23.27 14.18 -17.30
C LEU A 178 -22.29 15.24 -16.83
N ALA A 179 -21.76 15.12 -15.61
CA ALA A 179 -20.87 16.12 -15.03
C ALA A 179 -19.97 15.53 -13.93
N CYS A 180 -18.84 16.16 -13.69
CA CYS A 180 -17.94 15.88 -12.56
C CYS A 180 -17.64 17.17 -11.80
N ILE A 181 -17.90 17.18 -10.50
CA ILE A 181 -17.69 18.34 -9.63
C ILE A 181 -16.72 18.02 -8.49
N SER A 182 -16.04 19.03 -7.96
CA SER A 182 -15.33 18.97 -6.69
C SER A 182 -16.04 19.87 -5.67
N THR A 183 -16.47 19.30 -4.55
CA THR A 183 -17.24 19.99 -3.50
C THR A 183 -16.77 19.58 -2.09
N ASP A 184 -17.44 20.05 -1.03
CA ASP A 184 -17.23 19.61 0.35
C ASP A 184 -18.33 18.61 0.76
N SER A 185 -17.98 17.63 1.60
CA SER A 185 -18.90 16.72 2.29
C SER A 185 -20.12 17.36 2.98
N TYR A 186 -20.06 18.65 3.33
CA TYR A 186 -21.17 19.37 3.97
C TYR A 186 -22.09 20.11 2.99
N GLU A 187 -21.86 19.98 1.69
CA GLU A 187 -22.68 20.65 0.68
C GLU A 187 -24.13 20.14 0.72
N GLY A 188 -25.03 21.00 1.20
CA GLY A 188 -26.43 20.65 1.39
C GLY A 188 -27.15 20.39 0.07
N THR A 189 -26.73 21.05 -1.01
CA THR A 189 -27.35 20.92 -2.34
C THR A 189 -27.12 19.54 -2.95
N VAL A 190 -26.04 18.86 -2.56
CA VAL A 190 -25.68 17.52 -3.05
C VAL A 190 -26.08 16.44 -2.05
N TYR A 191 -25.77 16.61 -0.76
CA TYR A 191 -25.92 15.54 0.25
C TYR A 191 -27.22 15.61 1.04
N ARG A 192 -27.98 16.71 0.99
CA ARG A 192 -29.13 16.96 1.86
C ARG A 192 -30.31 17.58 1.13
N ILE A 193 -30.39 17.34 -0.17
CA ILE A 193 -31.50 17.84 -0.98
C ILE A 193 -32.79 17.11 -0.59
N ASP A 194 -33.88 17.85 -0.41
CA ASP A 194 -35.20 17.25 -0.21
C ASP A 194 -35.75 16.82 -1.57
N PRO A 195 -35.87 15.51 -1.85
CA PRO A 195 -36.32 15.04 -3.16
C PRO A 195 -37.78 15.41 -3.44
N ASN A 196 -38.57 15.81 -2.44
CA ASN A 196 -39.96 16.20 -2.61
C ASN A 196 -40.14 17.70 -2.89
N ALA A 197 -39.08 18.50 -2.79
CA ALA A 197 -39.16 19.92 -3.10
C ALA A 197 -39.31 20.11 -4.62
N ALA A 198 -40.31 20.92 -5.02
CA ALA A 198 -40.64 21.11 -6.44
C ALA A 198 -39.50 21.73 -7.26
N ASP A 199 -38.60 22.46 -6.61
CA ASP A 199 -37.42 23.10 -7.18
C ASP A 199 -36.12 22.32 -6.93
N ALA A 200 -36.18 21.12 -6.35
CA ALA A 200 -34.99 20.33 -6.01
C ALA A 200 -34.08 20.11 -7.22
N TYR A 201 -34.60 19.52 -8.30
CA TYR A 201 -33.79 19.29 -9.50
C TYR A 201 -33.23 20.58 -10.12
N PRO A 202 -34.03 21.64 -10.36
CA PRO A 202 -33.50 22.92 -10.84
C PRO A 202 -32.37 23.50 -9.98
N VAL A 203 -32.49 23.41 -8.65
CA VAL A 203 -31.46 23.89 -7.71
C VAL A 203 -30.18 23.05 -7.82
N LEU A 204 -30.30 21.72 -7.82
CA LEU A 204 -29.15 20.82 -7.99
C LEU A 204 -28.49 21.01 -9.35
N ARG A 205 -29.26 21.12 -10.42
CA ARG A 205 -28.78 21.35 -11.78
C ARG A 205 -27.98 22.65 -11.87
N ALA A 206 -28.51 23.76 -11.36
CA ALA A 206 -27.81 25.04 -11.35
C ALA A 206 -26.49 24.96 -10.55
N TYR A 207 -26.49 24.23 -9.43
CA TYR A 207 -25.28 24.00 -8.65
C TYR A 207 -24.23 23.21 -9.43
N ILE A 208 -24.63 22.14 -10.14
CA ILE A 208 -23.74 21.35 -11.00
C ILE A 208 -23.16 22.24 -12.11
N GLU A 209 -23.98 23.03 -12.80
CA GLU A 209 -23.53 23.94 -13.87
C GLU A 209 -22.50 24.97 -13.36
N GLU A 210 -22.65 25.46 -12.13
CA GLU A 210 -21.73 26.44 -11.53
C GLU A 210 -20.40 25.81 -11.08
N HIS A 211 -20.41 24.56 -10.58
CA HIS A 211 -19.27 23.94 -9.89
C HIS A 211 -18.58 22.81 -10.67
N ALA A 212 -19.09 22.45 -11.86
CA ALA A 212 -18.53 21.37 -12.64
C ALA A 212 -17.14 21.70 -13.20
N ALA A 213 -16.19 20.78 -12.94
CA ALA A 213 -14.91 20.77 -13.62
C ALA A 213 -15.08 20.30 -15.08
N GLN A 214 -15.92 19.28 -15.28
CA GLN A 214 -16.32 18.76 -16.58
C GLN A 214 -17.84 18.62 -16.63
N ILE A 215 -18.45 19.05 -17.73
CA ILE A 215 -19.90 19.04 -17.90
C ILE A 215 -20.27 18.79 -19.36
N SER A 216 -21.34 18.04 -19.53
CA SER A 216 -22.04 17.84 -20.79
C SER A 216 -23.47 18.37 -20.68
N GLU A 217 -24.27 18.21 -21.73
CA GLU A 217 -25.66 18.68 -21.72
C GLU A 217 -26.46 17.99 -20.60
N LEU A 218 -26.91 18.80 -19.63
CA LEU A 218 -27.83 18.37 -18.57
C LEU A 218 -29.27 18.47 -19.07
N PRO A 219 -30.15 17.50 -18.78
CA PRO A 219 -31.54 17.55 -19.20
C PRO A 219 -32.27 18.71 -18.50
N GLU A 220 -33.16 19.40 -19.23
CA GLU A 220 -33.91 20.53 -18.64
C GLU A 220 -34.84 20.07 -17.52
N GLU A 221 -35.45 18.91 -17.70
CA GLU A 221 -36.31 18.20 -16.76
C GLU A 221 -35.93 16.71 -16.79
N LEU A 222 -36.06 16.02 -15.66
CA LEU A 222 -35.94 14.56 -15.59
C LEU A 222 -37.28 13.94 -15.97
N ASP A 223 -37.27 12.98 -16.90
CA ASP A 223 -38.47 12.19 -17.18
C ASP A 223 -38.69 11.13 -16.09
N ASP A 224 -39.88 10.52 -16.10
CA ASP A 224 -40.28 9.50 -15.11
C ASP A 224 -39.46 8.20 -15.21
N ASP A 225 -38.71 8.00 -16.31
CA ASP A 225 -37.92 6.79 -16.60
C ASP A 225 -36.39 7.01 -16.41
N THR A 226 -35.99 8.22 -16.00
CA THR A 226 -34.59 8.63 -15.83
C THR A 226 -34.28 8.88 -14.37
N LEU A 227 -33.27 8.18 -13.87
CA LEU A 227 -32.72 8.40 -12.54
C LEU A 227 -31.47 9.28 -12.64
N LEU A 228 -31.32 10.26 -11.77
CA LEU A 228 -30.06 10.96 -11.57
C LEU A 228 -29.23 10.21 -10.52
N LEU A 229 -28.03 9.80 -10.89
CA LEU A 229 -27.05 9.18 -10.00
C LEU A 229 -26.00 10.20 -9.59
N GLY A 230 -25.69 10.25 -8.29
CA GLY A 230 -24.50 10.93 -7.77
C GLY A 230 -23.52 9.90 -7.23
N LEU A 231 -22.36 9.74 -7.86
CA LEU A 231 -21.32 8.84 -7.36
C LEU A 231 -20.31 9.69 -6.57
N SER A 232 -20.35 9.60 -5.25
CA SER A 232 -19.55 10.43 -4.35
C SER A 232 -18.35 9.66 -3.78
N THR A 233 -17.19 10.31 -3.82
CA THR A 233 -15.94 9.80 -3.26
C THR A 233 -15.11 10.89 -2.58
N CYS A 234 -14.18 10.51 -1.71
CA CYS A 234 -13.24 11.42 -1.05
C CYS A 234 -12.22 12.00 -2.05
N THR A 235 -11.64 13.16 -1.75
CA THR A 235 -10.43 13.63 -2.45
C THR A 235 -9.23 13.57 -1.53
N ASP A 236 -8.07 13.20 -2.06
CA ASP A 236 -6.82 13.17 -1.30
C ASP A 236 -6.29 14.57 -0.95
N ALA A 237 -6.72 15.59 -1.70
CA ALA A 237 -6.17 16.93 -1.61
C ALA A 237 -6.72 17.75 -0.43
N VAL A 238 -7.93 17.43 0.06
CA VAL A 238 -8.63 18.25 1.07
C VAL A 238 -9.34 17.34 2.08
N THR A 239 -9.17 17.61 3.38
CA THR A 239 -9.70 16.78 4.48
C THR A 239 -11.20 16.46 4.37
N ASN A 240 -11.99 17.39 3.84
CA ASN A 240 -13.44 17.22 3.62
C ASN A 240 -13.82 17.30 2.13
N GLY A 241 -12.82 17.28 1.24
CA GLY A 241 -13.07 17.32 -0.19
C GLY A 241 -13.84 16.09 -0.63
N ARG A 242 -14.78 16.29 -1.55
CA ARG A 242 -15.47 15.24 -2.28
C ARG A 242 -15.43 15.52 -3.77
N ILE A 243 -15.29 14.45 -4.56
CA ILE A 243 -15.60 14.50 -5.98
C ILE A 243 -16.91 13.75 -6.17
N VAL A 244 -17.82 14.35 -6.94
CA VAL A 244 -19.11 13.75 -7.25
C VAL A 244 -19.28 13.68 -8.75
N LEU A 245 -19.48 12.47 -9.26
CA LEU A 245 -19.79 12.21 -10.65
C LEU A 245 -21.31 12.09 -10.80
N PHE A 246 -21.91 12.99 -11.58
CA PHE A 246 -23.32 12.95 -11.90
C PHE A 246 -23.55 12.22 -13.21
N ALA A 247 -24.53 11.31 -13.23
CA ALA A 247 -24.92 10.57 -14.42
C ALA A 247 -26.43 10.40 -14.50
N ALA A 248 -26.99 10.45 -15.71
CA ALA A 248 -28.36 9.98 -15.95
C ALA A 248 -28.33 8.47 -16.16
N ALA A 249 -29.31 7.78 -15.60
CA ALA A 249 -29.55 6.36 -15.80
C ALA A 249 -30.96 6.18 -16.37
N GLU A 250 -31.03 5.90 -17.67
CA GLU A 250 -32.29 5.74 -18.41
C GLU A 250 -32.70 4.28 -18.44
N LYS A 251 -33.96 3.97 -18.15
CA LYS A 251 -34.43 2.58 -18.14
C LYS A 251 -34.32 1.94 -19.52
N ARG A 252 -33.57 0.84 -19.62
CA ARG A 252 -33.39 0.14 -20.89
C ARG A 252 -34.67 -0.60 -21.27
N ALA A 253 -35.17 -0.34 -22.48
CA ALA A 253 -36.31 -1.07 -23.02
C ALA A 253 -35.93 -2.55 -23.31
N PRO A 254 -36.83 -3.52 -23.08
CA PRO A 254 -36.53 -4.96 -23.22
C PRO A 254 -36.01 -5.38 -24.60
N ASP A 255 -36.47 -4.71 -25.66
CA ASP A 255 -36.11 -4.99 -27.05
C ASP A 255 -35.10 -3.99 -27.63
N ALA A 256 -34.56 -3.09 -26.80
CA ALA A 256 -33.60 -2.10 -27.28
C ALA A 256 -32.31 -2.79 -27.74
N PRO A 257 -31.77 -2.41 -28.91
CA PRO A 257 -30.46 -2.89 -29.33
C PRO A 257 -29.41 -2.48 -28.30
N VAL A 258 -28.57 -3.44 -27.92
CA VAL A 258 -27.45 -3.20 -26.99
C VAL A 258 -26.61 -2.02 -27.50
N PRO A 259 -26.42 -0.95 -26.70
CA PRO A 259 -25.70 0.23 -27.15
C PRO A 259 -24.30 -0.11 -27.70
N GLU A 260 -23.86 0.61 -28.75
CA GLU A 260 -22.56 0.34 -29.38
C GLU A 260 -21.40 0.49 -28.38
N ALA A 261 -21.52 1.40 -27.41
CA ALA A 261 -20.57 1.56 -26.31
C ALA A 261 -20.46 0.30 -25.44
N VAL A 262 -21.58 -0.38 -25.20
CA VAL A 262 -21.65 -1.63 -24.44
C VAL A 262 -20.96 -2.76 -25.23
N LEU A 263 -21.23 -2.88 -26.53
CA LEU A 263 -20.57 -3.85 -27.40
C LEU A 263 -19.06 -3.61 -27.54
N ALA A 264 -18.65 -2.34 -27.64
CA ALA A 264 -17.24 -1.94 -27.67
C ALA A 264 -16.53 -2.26 -26.35
N ALA A 265 -17.19 -2.04 -25.22
CA ALA A 265 -16.69 -2.39 -23.90
C ALA A 265 -16.50 -3.92 -23.74
N GLU A 266 -17.45 -4.73 -24.21
CA GLU A 266 -17.32 -6.19 -24.23
C GLU A 266 -16.16 -6.64 -25.13
N ALA A 267 -16.04 -6.08 -26.33
CA ALA A 267 -14.98 -6.42 -27.27
C ALA A 267 -13.59 -6.06 -26.70
N ALA A 268 -13.45 -4.90 -26.05
CA ALA A 268 -12.21 -4.49 -25.39
C ALA A 268 -11.85 -5.44 -24.22
N LYS A 269 -12.83 -5.83 -23.39
CA LYS A 269 -12.62 -6.79 -22.30
C LYS A 269 -12.27 -8.19 -22.80
N GLN A 270 -12.93 -8.69 -23.85
CA GLN A 270 -12.60 -9.99 -24.45
C GLN A 270 -11.20 -10.00 -25.08
N GLN A 271 -10.74 -8.88 -25.66
CA GLN A 271 -9.36 -8.75 -26.13
C GLN A 271 -8.34 -8.72 -24.98
N ALA A 272 -8.68 -8.11 -23.84
CA ALA A 272 -7.85 -8.13 -22.64
C ALA A 272 -7.78 -9.52 -21.98
N GLN A 273 -8.89 -10.28 -21.98
CA GLN A 273 -8.96 -11.64 -21.43
C GLN A 273 -8.30 -12.71 -22.33
N LYS A 274 -8.13 -12.47 -23.63
CA LYS A 274 -7.51 -13.44 -24.57
C LYS A 274 -5.99 -13.60 -24.40
N LYS A 275 -5.40 -12.89 -23.43
CA LYS A 275 -3.97 -12.94 -23.10
C LYS A 275 -3.78 -13.77 -21.82
N ASP A 276 -3.99 -15.08 -21.91
CA ASP A 276 -3.65 -15.98 -20.82
C ASP A 276 -2.13 -15.90 -20.52
N PRO A 277 -1.70 -15.64 -19.27
CA PRO A 277 -0.28 -15.65 -18.94
C PRO A 277 0.23 -17.09 -18.84
N PRO A 278 1.51 -17.35 -19.17
CA PRO A 278 2.07 -18.69 -19.07
C PRO A 278 2.09 -19.16 -17.61
N LYS A 279 1.52 -20.34 -17.35
CA LYS A 279 1.68 -21.06 -16.08
C LYS A 279 3.12 -21.57 -15.94
N LEU A 280 4.00 -20.76 -15.37
CA LEU A 280 5.14 -21.17 -14.54
C LEU A 280 5.72 -19.94 -13.82
N LEU A 281 5.56 -19.88 -12.49
CA LEU A 281 6.02 -18.83 -11.56
C LEU A 281 5.46 -17.41 -11.83
N THR A 282 4.32 -17.08 -11.22
CA THR A 282 3.88 -15.68 -11.09
C THR A 282 4.58 -15.02 -9.90
N ALA A 283 5.43 -14.04 -10.18
CA ALA A 283 6.02 -13.14 -9.19
C ALA A 283 6.09 -11.70 -9.72
N VAL A 284 5.86 -10.77 -8.79
CA VAL A 284 6.18 -9.31 -8.74
C VAL A 284 5.35 -8.35 -9.61
N GLY A 285 4.33 -7.76 -8.96
CA GLY A 285 4.05 -6.32 -8.91
C GLY A 285 3.79 -5.56 -10.22
N HIS A 286 2.52 -5.24 -10.47
CA HIS A 286 2.18 -3.88 -10.88
C HIS A 286 1.86 -3.09 -9.61
N MET A 287 2.39 -1.89 -9.60
CA MET A 287 2.91 -1.25 -8.42
C MET A 287 2.38 0.17 -8.58
N THR A 288 1.39 0.52 -7.78
CA THR A 288 0.66 1.78 -7.88
C THR A 288 0.35 2.25 -6.43
N ASP A 289 0.95 3.41 -6.16
CA ASP A 289 0.94 4.44 -5.11
C ASP A 289 0.89 4.23 -3.59
N SER A 290 0.58 3.07 -3.00
CA SER A 290 0.73 2.90 -1.52
C SER A 290 1.51 1.65 -1.08
N ALA A 291 1.39 0.55 -1.84
CA ALA A 291 2.06 -0.70 -1.51
C ALA A 291 3.60 -0.63 -1.66
N HIS A 292 4.08 0.19 -2.60
CA HIS A 292 5.52 0.48 -2.75
C HIS A 292 6.12 1.11 -1.51
N TRP A 293 5.43 2.11 -0.95
CA TRP A 293 5.93 2.87 0.18
C TRP A 293 6.00 1.99 1.42
N ALA A 294 5.02 1.12 1.65
CA ALA A 294 5.06 0.17 2.76
C ALA A 294 6.21 -0.85 2.63
N LEU A 295 6.42 -1.39 1.43
CA LEU A 295 7.55 -2.29 1.16
C LEU A 295 8.89 -1.57 1.34
N LEU A 296 9.01 -0.33 0.87
CA LEU A 296 10.19 0.50 1.03
C LEU A 296 10.46 0.83 2.50
N ASN A 297 9.41 1.13 3.27
CA ASN A 297 9.48 1.38 4.72
C ASN A 297 10.00 0.13 5.44
N LEU A 298 9.46 -1.05 5.10
CA LEU A 298 9.94 -2.33 5.63
C LEU A 298 11.42 -2.55 5.32
N VAL A 299 11.83 -2.27 4.07
CA VAL A 299 13.23 -2.39 3.64
C VAL A 299 14.13 -1.38 4.37
N CYS A 300 13.71 -0.12 4.55
CA CYS A 300 14.45 0.89 5.31
C CYS A 300 14.59 0.52 6.79
N VAL A 301 13.53 -0.01 7.41
CA VAL A 301 13.60 -0.54 8.79
C VAL A 301 14.54 -1.75 8.85
N MET A 302 14.45 -2.70 7.92
CA MET A 302 15.40 -3.82 7.85
C MET A 302 16.85 -3.34 7.66
N LEU A 303 17.08 -2.32 6.82
CA LEU A 303 18.40 -1.75 6.53
C LEU A 303 18.99 -0.99 7.73
N THR A 304 18.19 -0.22 8.48
CA THR A 304 18.65 0.39 9.74
C THR A 304 19.13 -0.70 10.70
N PHE A 305 18.40 -1.81 10.84
CA PHE A 305 18.85 -2.96 11.66
C PHE A 305 20.15 -3.58 11.13
N LEU A 306 20.32 -3.68 9.81
CA LEU A 306 21.57 -4.15 9.21
C LEU A 306 22.75 -3.21 9.52
N THR A 307 22.54 -1.89 9.63
CA THR A 307 23.59 -0.96 10.09
C THR A 307 23.94 -1.11 11.57
N LEU A 308 23.07 -1.73 12.37
CA LEU A 308 23.37 -2.03 13.78
C LEU A 308 24.18 -3.32 13.94
N LEU A 309 24.15 -4.26 12.99
CA LEU A 309 24.92 -5.53 13.02
C LEU A 309 26.40 -5.38 13.43
N PRO A 310 27.15 -4.38 12.94
CA PRO A 310 28.54 -4.17 13.35
C PRO A 310 28.72 -3.82 14.84
N LEU A 311 27.71 -3.22 15.50
CA LEU A 311 27.74 -3.01 16.95
C LEU A 311 27.65 -4.34 17.71
N PHE A 312 26.93 -5.33 17.18
CA PHE A 312 26.77 -6.63 17.82
C PHE A 312 28.11 -7.39 17.95
N SER A 313 29.08 -7.08 17.08
CA SER A 313 30.42 -7.70 17.12
C SER A 313 31.47 -6.88 17.89
N LEU A 314 31.11 -5.75 18.53
CA LEU A 314 32.04 -4.90 19.29
C LEU A 314 32.89 -5.67 20.31
N ARG A 315 32.29 -6.63 21.02
CA ARG A 315 33.01 -7.45 22.00
C ARG A 315 34.02 -8.40 21.36
N ARG A 316 33.75 -8.89 20.14
CA ARG A 316 34.69 -9.69 19.33
C ARG A 316 35.83 -8.80 18.84
N LYS A 317 35.49 -7.62 18.31
CA LYS A 317 36.44 -6.61 17.81
C LYS A 317 37.40 -6.14 18.89
N TYR A 318 36.87 -5.81 20.08
CA TYR A 318 37.66 -5.41 21.24
C TYR A 318 38.61 -6.52 21.71
N ARG A 319 38.17 -7.78 21.70
CA ARG A 319 39.03 -8.93 22.03
C ARG A 319 40.16 -9.10 21.01
N GLN A 320 39.87 -9.01 19.71
CA GLN A 320 40.88 -9.10 18.66
C GLN A 320 41.92 -7.97 18.76
N LEU A 321 41.47 -6.74 19.01
CA LEU A 321 42.32 -5.57 19.22
C LEU A 321 43.22 -5.75 20.45
N SER A 322 42.64 -6.20 21.57
CA SER A 322 43.36 -6.41 22.84
C SER A 322 44.41 -7.51 22.72
N TYR A 323 44.04 -8.62 22.07
CA TYR A 323 44.96 -9.72 21.80
C TYR A 323 46.12 -9.25 20.91
N ALA A 324 45.82 -8.64 19.75
CA ALA A 324 46.84 -8.17 18.83
C ALA A 324 47.81 -7.15 19.46
N LYS A 325 47.31 -6.25 20.31
CA LYS A 325 48.14 -5.28 21.04
C LYS A 325 49.07 -5.96 22.04
N ARG A 326 48.56 -6.91 22.82
CA ARG A 326 49.35 -7.66 23.82
C ARG A 326 50.42 -8.52 23.14
N THR A 327 50.05 -9.27 22.10
CA THR A 327 50.97 -10.14 21.37
C THR A 327 52.06 -9.35 20.64
N ALA A 328 51.74 -8.20 20.04
CA ALA A 328 52.75 -7.33 19.45
C ALA A 328 53.71 -6.74 20.49
N GLY A 329 53.19 -6.39 21.68
CA GLY A 329 54.00 -5.93 22.82
C GLY A 329 54.96 -7.01 23.31
N SER A 330 54.44 -8.21 23.61
CA SER A 330 55.24 -9.32 24.13
C SER A 330 56.34 -9.77 23.17
N LEU A 331 56.06 -9.79 21.86
CA LEU A 331 57.07 -10.11 20.84
C LEU A 331 58.15 -9.02 20.72
N THR A 332 57.78 -7.75 20.95
CA THR A 332 58.75 -6.64 20.98
C THR A 332 59.64 -6.71 22.22
N GLU A 333 59.07 -7.08 23.38
CA GLU A 333 59.79 -7.22 24.66
C GLU A 333 60.67 -8.48 24.73
N SER A 334 60.32 -9.54 24.00
CA SER A 334 61.09 -10.80 23.96
C SER A 334 62.50 -10.65 23.36
N GLY A 335 62.84 -9.53 22.73
CA GLY A 335 64.16 -9.27 22.14
C GLY A 335 64.54 -10.17 20.95
N LYS A 336 63.63 -11.03 20.47
CA LYS A 336 63.83 -11.88 19.28
C LYS A 336 63.66 -11.02 18.03
N HIS A 337 64.77 -10.66 17.40
CA HIS A 337 64.82 -9.77 16.23
C HIS A 337 65.03 -10.51 14.89
N ASP A 338 64.50 -11.72 14.75
CA ASP A 338 64.54 -12.41 13.45
C ASP A 338 63.57 -11.75 12.44
N ILE A 339 63.81 -11.99 11.15
CA ILE A 339 63.06 -11.38 10.05
C ILE A 339 61.56 -11.73 10.18
N ARG A 340 61.25 -12.98 10.52
CA ARG A 340 59.89 -13.50 10.69
C ARG A 340 59.14 -12.79 11.84
N THR A 341 59.73 -12.66 13.02
CA THR A 341 59.08 -11.98 14.16
C THR A 341 58.85 -10.50 13.88
N ASN A 342 59.82 -9.83 13.25
CA ASN A 342 59.67 -8.42 12.84
C ASN A 342 58.52 -8.23 11.82
N ASP A 343 58.31 -9.18 10.92
CA ASP A 343 57.20 -9.16 9.97
C ASP A 343 55.84 -9.39 10.64
N ILE A 344 55.75 -10.33 11.58
CA ILE A 344 54.54 -10.59 12.38
C ILE A 344 54.18 -9.35 13.20
N VAL A 345 55.15 -8.72 13.89
CA VAL A 345 54.92 -7.50 14.69
C VAL A 345 54.45 -6.35 13.80
N ARG A 346 55.06 -6.14 12.62
CA ARG A 346 54.60 -5.14 11.65
C ARG A 346 53.20 -5.45 11.13
N GLY A 347 52.86 -6.72 10.93
CA GLY A 347 51.51 -7.17 10.55
C GLY A 347 50.46 -6.88 11.63
N LEU A 348 50.76 -7.19 12.90
CA LEU A 348 49.87 -6.94 14.03
C LEU A 348 49.66 -5.45 14.30
N ARG A 349 50.71 -4.61 14.22
CA ARG A 349 50.58 -3.15 14.37
C ARG A 349 49.72 -2.54 13.26
N ARG A 350 49.89 -3.00 12.01
CA ARG A 350 49.01 -2.61 10.88
C ARG A 350 47.56 -3.03 11.14
N PHE A 351 47.33 -4.23 11.66
CA PHE A 351 45.99 -4.70 12.01
C PHE A 351 45.35 -3.88 13.14
N VAL A 352 46.09 -3.54 14.20
CA VAL A 352 45.61 -2.67 15.29
C VAL A 352 45.20 -1.30 14.76
N ARG A 353 45.97 -0.70 13.84
CA ARG A 353 45.61 0.56 13.18
C ARG A 353 44.34 0.40 12.34
N LYS A 354 44.20 -0.68 11.57
CA LYS A 354 42.99 -0.99 10.78
C LYS A 354 41.75 -1.16 11.67
N CYS A 355 41.84 -1.89 12.77
CA CYS A 355 40.72 -2.05 13.70
C CYS A 355 40.28 -0.72 14.33
N ARG A 356 41.21 0.18 14.69
CA ARG A 356 40.86 1.51 15.22
C ARG A 356 40.12 2.36 14.20
N ILE A 357 40.61 2.38 12.96
CA ILE A 357 39.97 3.10 11.86
C ILE A 357 38.57 2.50 11.58
N GLY A 358 38.44 1.17 11.57
CA GLY A 358 37.17 0.49 11.39
C GLY A 358 36.12 0.85 12.43
N ILE A 359 36.48 0.89 13.72
CA ILE A 359 35.55 1.26 14.81
C ILE A 359 35.04 2.70 14.62
N LEU A 360 35.93 3.64 14.28
CA LEU A 360 35.55 5.04 14.04
C LEU A 360 34.66 5.19 12.80
N ALA A 361 34.98 4.46 11.73
CA ALA A 361 34.20 4.46 10.50
C ALA A 361 32.78 3.89 10.71
N GLU A 362 32.65 2.78 11.45
CA GLU A 362 31.34 2.20 11.78
C GLU A 362 30.50 3.14 12.66
N ALA A 363 31.11 3.78 13.67
CA ALA A 363 30.41 4.77 14.49
C ALA A 363 29.91 5.96 13.66
N GLY A 364 30.73 6.44 12.72
CA GLY A 364 30.34 7.51 11.79
C GLY A 364 29.20 7.11 10.86
N LEU A 365 29.26 5.90 10.28
CA LEU A 365 28.20 5.37 9.40
C LEU A 365 26.88 5.18 10.15
N LEU A 366 26.93 4.82 11.43
CA LEU A 366 25.73 4.66 12.25
C LEU A 366 25.05 6.00 12.57
N ILE A 367 25.85 7.03 12.89
CA ILE A 367 25.33 8.39 13.06
C ILE A 367 24.72 8.89 11.76
N LEU A 368 25.39 8.64 10.62
CA LEU A 368 24.88 9.01 9.31
C LEU A 368 23.57 8.28 8.98
N ALA A 369 23.47 6.98 9.27
CA ALA A 369 22.24 6.21 9.10
C ALA A 369 21.07 6.77 9.93
N ALA A 370 21.33 7.17 11.18
CA ALA A 370 20.31 7.77 12.05
C ALA A 370 19.83 9.14 11.52
N VAL A 371 20.74 9.97 11.01
CA VAL A 371 20.38 11.24 10.39
C VAL A 371 19.56 11.03 9.11
N VAL A 372 19.97 10.09 8.25
CA VAL A 372 19.23 9.75 7.04
C VAL A 372 17.82 9.23 7.37
N PHE A 373 17.70 8.38 8.39
CA PHE A 373 16.42 7.87 8.86
C PHE A 373 15.47 8.99 9.35
N LEU A 374 15.99 9.93 10.13
CA LEU A 374 15.20 11.08 10.61
C LEU A 374 14.79 12.03 9.47
N LEU A 375 15.60 12.12 8.40
CA LEU A 375 15.28 12.92 7.22
C LEU A 375 14.29 12.22 6.28
N THR A 376 14.22 10.88 6.31
CA THR A 376 13.22 10.12 5.56
C THR A 376 11.83 10.15 6.20
N GLU A 377 11.74 10.39 7.51
CA GLU A 377 10.47 10.40 8.23
C GLU A 377 9.88 11.82 8.30
N ASN A 378 8.75 12.04 7.62
CA ASN A 378 8.00 13.27 7.78
C ASN A 378 7.12 13.18 9.03
N VAL A 379 7.65 13.62 10.17
CA VAL A 379 6.99 13.55 11.50
C VAL A 379 5.65 14.31 11.57
N THR A 380 5.28 15.07 10.54
CA THR A 380 4.01 15.81 10.46
C THR A 380 2.89 15.05 9.74
N LYS A 381 3.18 13.93 9.06
CA LYS A 381 2.19 13.09 8.36
C LYS A 381 2.28 11.65 8.87
N GLN A 382 1.14 10.96 9.04
CA GLN A 382 1.14 9.54 9.40
C GLN A 382 1.78 8.72 8.28
N ALA A 383 2.92 8.08 8.57
CA ALA A 383 3.55 7.04 7.76
C ALA A 383 3.86 7.37 6.28
N VAL A 384 4.05 8.65 5.91
CA VAL A 384 4.52 9.03 4.57
C VAL A 384 6.03 9.26 4.60
N ILE A 385 6.80 8.35 4.00
CA ILE A 385 8.23 8.57 3.72
C ILE A 385 8.35 9.49 2.50
N CYS A 386 9.05 10.61 2.65
CA CYS A 386 9.40 11.47 1.54
C CYS A 386 10.64 10.90 0.86
N ASP A 387 10.48 10.17 -0.25
CA ASP A 387 11.61 9.44 -0.82
C ASP A 387 12.45 10.28 -1.79
N GLY A 388 13.65 10.59 -1.32
CA GLY A 388 14.83 10.89 -2.12
C GLY A 388 16.11 10.31 -1.51
N MET A 389 15.98 9.51 -0.45
CA MET A 389 17.10 9.16 0.44
C MET A 389 17.26 7.67 0.73
N THR A 390 16.37 6.80 0.25
CA THR A 390 16.49 5.34 0.44
C THR A 390 17.74 4.75 -0.21
N GLY A 391 18.14 5.26 -1.39
CA GLY A 391 19.39 4.87 -2.03
C GLY A 391 20.63 5.13 -1.15
N TRP A 392 20.61 6.21 -0.37
CA TRP A 392 21.68 6.51 0.58
C TRP A 392 21.73 5.51 1.74
N MET A 393 20.58 5.05 2.24
CA MET A 393 20.53 4.01 3.27
C MET A 393 21.15 2.68 2.81
N LEU A 394 20.87 2.24 1.58
CA LEU A 394 21.48 1.05 1.00
C LEU A 394 23.00 1.18 0.90
N LEU A 395 23.49 2.33 0.45
CA LEU A 395 24.93 2.61 0.37
C LEU A 395 25.58 2.61 1.75
N ILE A 396 24.93 3.19 2.76
CA ILE A 396 25.44 3.20 4.14
C ILE A 396 25.49 1.78 4.71
N ALA A 397 24.45 0.97 4.50
CA ALA A 397 24.41 -0.43 4.93
C ALA A 397 25.52 -1.27 4.26
N ALA A 398 25.69 -1.13 2.94
CA ALA A 398 26.76 -1.80 2.20
C ALA A 398 28.16 -1.35 2.68
N ALA A 399 28.35 -0.04 2.89
CA ALA A 399 29.60 0.52 3.41
C ALA A 399 29.91 0.01 4.83
N ALA A 400 28.89 -0.14 5.69
CA ALA A 400 29.04 -0.67 7.04
C ALA A 400 29.50 -2.14 7.02
N LEU A 401 28.89 -2.98 6.20
CA LEU A 401 29.29 -4.38 6.01
C LEU A 401 30.69 -4.52 5.41
N LEU A 402 31.03 -3.67 4.43
CA LEU A 402 32.34 -3.66 3.80
C LEU A 402 33.44 -3.22 4.78
N THR A 403 33.14 -2.21 5.61
CA THR A 403 34.04 -1.74 6.67
C THR A 403 34.30 -2.86 7.68
N ASP A 404 33.27 -3.60 8.09
CA ASP A 404 33.41 -4.75 9.00
C ASP A 404 34.35 -5.82 8.38
N PHE A 405 34.09 -6.17 7.12
CA PHE A 405 34.86 -7.18 6.38
C PHE A 405 36.34 -6.83 6.20
N ILE A 406 36.65 -5.56 5.91
CA ILE A 406 38.01 -5.09 5.63
C ILE A 406 38.81 -4.86 6.91
N CYS A 407 38.22 -4.23 7.94
CA CYS A 407 38.97 -3.73 9.08
C CYS A 407 39.18 -4.75 10.20
N PHE A 408 38.32 -5.78 10.31
CA PHE A 408 38.35 -6.72 11.43
C PHE A 408 38.78 -8.15 11.06
N ARG A 409 39.12 -8.40 9.79
CA ARG A 409 39.70 -9.67 9.34
C ARG A 409 41.22 -9.62 9.29
N TYR A 410 41.89 -10.29 10.24
CA TYR A 410 43.34 -10.44 10.20
C TYR A 410 43.74 -11.42 9.09
N ARG A 411 44.65 -10.98 8.19
CA ARG A 411 45.18 -11.77 7.07
C ARG A 411 46.68 -12.05 7.16
N GLY A 412 47.32 -11.72 8.29
CA GLY A 412 48.75 -11.97 8.50
C GLY A 412 49.03 -13.35 9.10
N GLU A 413 50.31 -13.73 9.13
CA GLU A 413 50.75 -14.94 9.84
C GLU A 413 50.48 -14.83 11.34
N ARG A 414 50.04 -15.94 11.93
CA ARG A 414 49.81 -16.04 13.37
C ARG A 414 51.10 -16.48 14.05
N PRO A 415 51.45 -15.91 15.21
CA PRO A 415 52.57 -16.44 15.98
C PRO A 415 52.25 -17.86 16.45
N ASP A 416 53.28 -18.70 16.46
CA ASP A 416 53.19 -20.06 16.96
C ASP A 416 52.75 -20.04 18.44
N PRO A 417 51.91 -20.99 18.88
CA PRO A 417 51.50 -21.06 20.28
C PRO A 417 52.75 -21.18 21.17
N PRO A 418 52.75 -20.56 22.37
CA PRO A 418 53.89 -20.68 23.27
C PRO A 418 54.16 -22.16 23.53
N GLU A 419 55.42 -22.56 23.35
CA GLU A 419 55.90 -23.90 23.65
C GLU A 419 55.50 -24.22 25.09
N GLN A 420 54.70 -25.26 25.29
CA GLN A 420 54.37 -25.73 26.63
C GLN A 420 55.67 -26.26 27.24
N THR A 421 56.34 -25.44 28.05
CA THR A 421 57.43 -25.91 28.89
C THR A 421 56.88 -27.01 29.79
N ASN A 422 57.25 -28.26 29.47
CA ASN A 422 56.93 -29.44 30.25
C ASN A 422 57.50 -29.25 31.68
N PRO A 423 56.67 -29.26 32.74
CA PRO A 423 57.16 -29.03 34.11
C PRO A 423 57.92 -30.22 34.73
N GLU A 424 58.25 -31.27 33.98
CA GLU A 424 58.90 -32.49 34.49
C GLU A 424 60.41 -32.61 34.17
N ALA A 425 61.12 -31.50 33.94
CA ALA A 425 62.59 -31.51 33.87
C ALA A 425 63.17 -30.52 34.87
N ALA A 426 63.12 -30.89 36.15
CA ALA A 426 63.91 -30.32 37.23
C ALA A 426 64.54 -31.46 38.03
#